data_AF-A0A7R9MDD4-F1
#
_entry.id   AF-A0A7R9MDD4-F1
#
_cell.length_a   1.000
_cell.length_b   1.000
_cell.length_c   1.000
_cell.angle_alpha   90.00
_cell.angle_beta   90.00
_cell.angle_gamma   90.00
#
_symmetry.space_group_name_H-M   'P 1'
#
loop_
_entity.id
_entity.type
_entity.pdbx_description
1 polymer ?
#
loop_
_entity_poly.entity_id
_entity_poly.type
_entity_poly.pdbx_seq_one_letter_code
_entity_poly.pdbx_strand_id
1 'polypeptide(L)'
;MLVQILICCTIMVHLAHGANVNHMVDYINNLETTWKAGNNFVSDFKPKLGLIPGYKPLAPSSEITYDISDEDIPESFDPRKQWPDCYTDKEVRDQGCCGKS
;
A
#
# COMPACT_ATOMS: atom_id res chain seq x y z
N MET A 1 35.83 20.09 -24.92
CA MET A 1 34.59 19.60 -25.56
C MET A 1 34.25 18.17 -25.14
N LEU A 2 35.17 17.19 -25.30
CA LEU A 2 34.96 15.79 -24.87
C LEU A 2 34.65 15.63 -23.37
N VAL A 3 35.35 16.36 -22.49
CA VAL A 3 35.13 16.31 -21.03
C VAL A 3 33.73 16.82 -20.65
N GLN A 4 33.25 17.87 -21.31
CA GLN A 4 31.91 18.43 -21.09
C GLN A 4 30.81 17.42 -21.50
N ILE A 5 31.03 16.71 -22.61
CA ILE A 5 30.13 15.67 -23.10
C ILE A 5 30.12 14.49 -22.13
N LEU A 6 31.28 14.04 -21.65
CA LEU A 6 31.39 12.94 -20.67
C LEU A 6 30.68 13.28 -19.35
N ILE A 7 30.88 14.48 -18.82
CA ILE A 7 30.21 14.96 -17.60
C ILE A 7 28.70 15.05 -17.82
N CYS A 8 28.27 15.54 -18.99
CA CYS A 8 26.85 15.57 -19.32
C CYS A 8 26.25 14.15 -19.41
N CYS A 9 26.95 13.21 -20.05
CA CYS A 9 26.52 11.81 -20.14
C CYS A 9 26.44 11.13 -18.77
N THR A 10 27.41 11.34 -17.88
CA THR A 10 27.36 10.76 -16.53
C THR A 10 26.26 11.37 -15.69
N ILE A 11 26.02 12.68 -15.77
CA ILE A 11 24.90 13.36 -15.12
C ILE A 11 23.56 12.83 -15.65
N MET A 12 23.41 12.67 -16.97
CA MET A 12 22.19 12.10 -17.58
C MET A 12 21.94 10.65 -17.14
N VAL A 13 23.00 9.84 -16.99
CA VAL A 13 22.89 8.46 -16.46
C VAL A 13 22.54 8.43 -14.97
N HIS A 14 23.09 9.35 -14.16
CA HIS A 14 22.75 9.44 -12.73
C HIS A 14 21.32 9.94 -12.51
N LEU A 15 20.85 10.89 -13.34
CA LEU A 15 19.47 11.38 -13.30
C LEU A 15 18.46 10.35 -13.82
N ALA A 16 18.89 9.37 -14.62
CA ALA A 16 18.05 8.30 -15.14
C ALA A 16 17.86 7.11 -14.17
N HIS A 17 18.55 7.07 -13.02
CA HIS A 17 18.41 6.00 -12.02
C HIS A 17 17.16 6.19 -11.14
N GLY A 18 15.99 6.30 -11.77
CA GLY A 18 14.74 5.94 -11.10
C GLY A 18 14.74 4.43 -10.84
N ALA A 19 14.25 3.99 -9.68
CA ALA A 19 14.10 2.56 -9.39
C ALA A 19 13.27 1.90 -10.49
N ASN A 20 13.82 0.88 -11.16
CA ASN A 20 13.09 0.13 -12.17
C ASN A 20 12.08 -0.79 -11.46
N VAL A 21 10.83 -0.33 -11.37
CA VAL A 21 9.72 -1.05 -10.71
C VAL A 21 9.53 -2.45 -11.31
N ASN A 22 9.75 -2.63 -12.61
CA ASN A 22 9.60 -3.94 -13.25
C ASN A 22 10.64 -4.95 -12.74
N HIS A 23 11.89 -4.52 -12.54
CA HIS A 23 12.93 -5.39 -11.96
C HIS A 23 12.54 -5.85 -10.54
N MET A 24 11.92 -4.97 -9.75
CA MET A 24 11.41 -5.32 -8.43
C MET A 24 10.22 -6.29 -8.51
N VAL A 25 9.29 -6.06 -9.45
CA VAL A 25 8.17 -6.97 -9.71
C VAL A 25 8.67 -8.36 -10.09
N ASP A 26 9.61 -8.44 -11.02
CA ASP A 26 10.20 -9.71 -11.46
C ASP A 26 10.92 -10.41 -10.32
N TYR A 27 11.73 -9.67 -9.55
CA TYR A 27 12.40 -10.21 -8.37
C TYR A 27 11.40 -10.82 -7.39
N ILE A 28 10.34 -10.09 -7.01
CA ILE A 28 9.34 -10.56 -6.04
C ILE A 28 8.56 -11.76 -6.60
N ASN A 29 8.16 -11.73 -7.87
CA ASN A 29 7.41 -12.83 -8.48
C ASN A 29 8.24 -14.11 -8.67
N ASN A 30 9.57 -14.00 -8.66
CA ASN A 30 10.47 -15.14 -8.58
C ASN A 30 10.67 -15.67 -7.15
N LEU A 31 10.17 -14.96 -6.13
CA LEU A 31 10.05 -15.49 -4.78
C LEU A 31 8.79 -16.38 -4.73
N GLU A 32 8.89 -17.55 -4.10
CA GLU A 32 7.77 -18.48 -3.88
C GLU A 32 6.81 -17.96 -2.79
N THR A 33 6.24 -16.77 -3.02
CA THR A 33 5.31 -16.11 -2.11
C THR A 33 3.87 -16.49 -2.43
N THR A 34 2.95 -16.17 -1.51
CA THR A 34 1.51 -16.44 -1.67
C THR A 34 0.77 -15.38 -2.50
N TRP A 35 1.47 -14.34 -2.99
CA TRP A 35 0.89 -13.21 -3.71
C TRP A 35 1.73 -12.87 -4.95
N LYS A 36 1.20 -12.04 -5.86
CA LYS A 36 1.90 -11.60 -7.08
C LYS A 36 2.10 -10.09 -7.07
N ALA A 37 3.32 -9.66 -7.35
CA ALA A 37 3.67 -8.26 -7.57
C ALA A 37 3.23 -7.78 -8.96
N GLY A 38 2.88 -6.50 -9.04
CA GLY A 38 2.52 -5.82 -10.27
C GLY A 38 2.79 -4.32 -10.18
N ASN A 39 2.84 -3.65 -11.33
CA ASN A 39 3.04 -2.21 -11.40
C ASN A 39 1.69 -1.47 -11.28
N ASN A 40 1.37 -1.01 -10.07
CA ASN A 40 0.06 -0.42 -9.75
C ASN A 40 0.04 1.12 -9.72
N PHE A 41 1.20 1.79 -9.66
CA PHE A 41 1.28 3.24 -9.45
C PHE A 41 1.84 3.96 -10.69
N VAL A 42 1.15 5.02 -11.11
CA VAL A 42 1.55 5.88 -12.23
C VAL A 42 2.41 7.08 -11.77
N SER A 43 2.45 7.35 -10.45
CA SER A 43 3.09 8.53 -9.85
C SER A 43 3.77 8.20 -8.51
N ASP A 44 4.44 9.20 -7.91
CA ASP A 44 5.04 9.08 -6.56
C ASP A 44 4.00 8.57 -5.55
N PHE A 45 4.36 7.51 -4.83
CA PHE A 45 3.51 6.86 -3.83
C PHE A 45 3.74 7.42 -2.43
N LYS A 46 4.82 8.19 -2.19
CA LYS A 46 5.13 8.76 -0.87
C LYS A 46 3.96 9.57 -0.27
N PRO A 47 3.23 10.42 -1.02
CA PRO A 47 2.09 11.15 -0.47
C PRO A 47 0.92 10.24 -0.05
N LYS A 48 0.89 8.99 -0.51
CA LYS A 48 -0.14 8.00 -0.14
C LYS A 48 0.14 7.33 1.21
N LEU A 49 1.35 7.48 1.76
CA LEU A 49 1.75 6.91 3.04
C LEU A 49 1.41 7.87 4.20
N GLY A 50 0.14 7.93 4.59
CA GLY A 50 -0.39 8.94 5.52
C GLY A 50 -0.21 8.66 7.02
N LEU A 51 0.26 7.47 7.41
CA LEU A 51 0.37 7.07 8.81
C LEU A 51 1.62 7.66 9.47
N ILE A 52 1.47 8.29 10.64
CA ILE A 52 2.58 8.79 11.45
C ILE A 52 3.13 7.62 12.31
N PRO A 53 4.38 7.17 12.12
CA PRO A 53 4.96 6.11 12.95
C PRO A 53 4.99 6.52 14.43
N GLY A 54 4.57 5.63 15.32
CA GLY A 54 4.53 5.88 16.76
C GLY A 54 3.34 6.72 17.25
N TYR A 55 2.42 7.12 16.36
CA TYR A 55 1.14 7.67 16.76
C TYR A 55 0.34 6.62 17.52
N LYS A 56 0.08 6.87 18.80
CA LYS A 56 -0.85 6.08 19.60
C LYS A 56 -2.22 6.76 19.47
N PRO A 57 -3.21 6.16 18.80
CA PRO A 57 -4.55 6.69 18.85
C PRO A 57 -4.98 6.80 20.32
N LEU A 58 -5.75 7.84 20.64
CA LEU A 58 -6.49 7.89 21.89
C LEU A 58 -7.48 6.73 21.86
N ALA A 59 -7.05 5.57 22.36
CA ALA A 59 -7.94 4.43 22.48
C ALA A 59 -9.11 4.86 23.38
N PRO A 60 -10.37 4.58 22.99
CA PRO A 60 -11.48 4.68 23.94
C PRO A 60 -11.09 3.92 25.20
N SER A 61 -11.22 4.56 26.36
CA SER A 61 -10.67 4.06 27.63
C SER A 61 -11.38 2.82 28.19
N SER A 62 -12.29 2.21 27.44
CA SER A 62 -13.10 1.08 27.87
C SER A 62 -12.74 -0.14 27.04
N GLU A 63 -12.14 -1.13 27.69
CA GLU A 63 -12.17 -2.50 27.19
C GLU A 63 -13.64 -2.92 27.11
N ILE A 64 -14.12 -3.20 25.90
CA ILE A 64 -15.46 -3.73 25.68
C ILE A 64 -15.31 -5.25 25.65
N THR A 65 -15.89 -5.92 26.63
CA THR A 65 -16.00 -7.38 26.65
C THR A 65 -17.28 -7.78 25.93
N TYR A 66 -17.17 -8.73 25.02
CA TYR A 66 -18.33 -9.35 24.37
C TYR A 66 -18.47 -10.78 24.90
N ASP A 67 -19.71 -11.20 25.17
CA ASP A 67 -20.04 -12.59 25.50
C ASP A 67 -20.24 -13.37 24.20
N ILE A 68 -19.12 -13.85 23.63
CA ILE A 68 -19.05 -14.56 22.36
C ILE A 68 -18.18 -15.79 22.58
N SER A 69 -18.61 -16.96 22.11
CA SER A 69 -17.77 -18.16 22.16
C SER A 69 -16.91 -18.26 20.89
N ASP A 70 -15.81 -19.02 20.95
CA ASP A 70 -14.96 -19.24 19.77
C ASP A 70 -15.73 -19.96 18.65
N GLU A 71 -16.75 -20.76 19.00
CA GLU A 71 -17.63 -21.44 18.05
C GLU A 71 -18.54 -20.47 17.27
N ASP A 72 -18.77 -19.26 17.78
CA ASP A 72 -19.56 -18.23 17.09
C ASP A 72 -18.76 -17.52 15.97
N ILE A 73 -17.43 -17.70 15.94
CA ILE A 73 -16.55 -17.06 14.94
C ILE A 73 -16.46 -17.96 13.70
N PRO A 74 -16.91 -17.51 12.51
CA PRO A 74 -16.85 -18.32 11.30
C PRO A 74 -15.42 -18.44 10.78
N GLU A 75 -15.12 -19.55 10.09
CA GLU A 75 -13.83 -19.77 9.41
C GLU A 75 -13.51 -18.67 8.37
N SER A 76 -14.54 -18.08 7.75
CA SER A 76 -14.41 -16.97 6.81
C SER A 76 -15.55 -15.99 6.97
N PHE A 77 -15.24 -14.70 6.90
CA PHE A 77 -16.19 -13.61 7.03
C PHE A 77 -16.01 -12.58 5.91
N ASP A 78 -17.12 -12.12 5.33
CA ASP A 78 -17.13 -11.02 4.35
C ASP A 78 -18.29 -10.06 4.69
N PRO A 79 -18.00 -8.82 5.13
CA PRO A 79 -19.03 -7.87 5.54
C PRO A 79 -20.01 -7.55 4.40
N ARG A 80 -19.55 -7.61 3.15
CA ARG A 80 -20.39 -7.35 1.96
C ARG A 80 -21.45 -8.43 1.74
N LYS A 81 -21.23 -9.64 2.28
CA LYS A 81 -22.19 -10.74 2.27
C LYS A 81 -23.10 -10.71 3.50
N GLN A 82 -22.55 -10.35 4.66
CA GLN A 82 -23.30 -10.25 5.91
C GLN A 82 -24.31 -9.11 5.90
N TRP A 83 -23.93 -7.95 5.35
CA TRP A 83 -24.77 -6.76 5.25
C TRP A 83 -24.93 -6.33 3.79
N PRO A 84 -25.67 -7.10 2.97
CA PRO A 84 -25.74 -6.88 1.53
C PRO A 84 -26.37 -5.54 1.15
N ASP A 85 -27.25 -5.01 2.00
CA ASP A 85 -27.96 -3.73 1.82
C ASP A 85 -27.10 -2.51 2.20
N CYS A 86 -25.98 -2.73 2.90
CA CYS A 86 -25.02 -1.68 3.22
C CYS A 86 -24.07 -1.45 2.03
N TYR A 87 -24.45 -0.54 1.13
CA TYR A 87 -23.63 -0.18 -0.05
C TYR A 87 -22.21 0.28 0.33
N THR A 88 -22.05 0.97 1.46
CA THR A 88 -20.77 1.54 1.92
C THR A 88 -19.70 0.47 2.14
N ASP A 89 -20.07 -0.77 2.47
CA ASP A 89 -19.11 -1.87 2.67
C ASP A 89 -18.48 -2.35 1.34
N LYS A 90 -19.05 -1.92 0.20
CA LYS A 90 -18.57 -2.24 -1.15
C LYS A 90 -17.78 -1.07 -1.76
N GLU A 91 -17.73 0.09 -1.10
CA GLU A 91 -17.12 1.30 -1.63
C GLU A 91 -15.59 1.28 -1.45
N VAL A 92 -14.85 1.56 -2.53
CA VAL A 92 -13.40 1.81 -2.49
C VAL A 92 -13.16 3.30 -2.70
N ARG A 93 -12.59 3.98 -1.70
CA ARG A 93 -12.38 5.43 -1.71
C ARG A 93 -10.95 5.79 -2.13
N ASP A 94 -10.79 6.91 -2.84
CA ASP A 94 -9.48 7.45 -3.23
C ASP A 94 -9.09 8.64 -2.33
N GLN A 95 -7.95 8.52 -1.65
CA GLN A 95 -7.35 9.59 -0.84
C GLN A 95 -6.63 10.68 -1.66
N GLY A 96 -6.48 10.47 -2.97
CA GLY A 96 -5.80 11.37 -3.89
C GLY A 96 -4.29 11.47 -3.61
N CYS A 97 -3.78 12.71 -3.62
CA CYS A 97 -2.39 13.05 -3.32
C CYS A 97 -2.18 13.47 -1.85
N CYS A 98 -3.21 13.35 -1.01
CA CYS A 98 -3.14 13.69 0.40
C CYS A 98 -2.73 12.45 1.21
N GLY A 99 -1.85 12.64 2.20
CA GLY A 99 -1.49 11.61 3.19
C GLY A 99 -2.58 11.40 4.25
N LYS A 100 -3.84 11.36 3.83
CA LYS A 100 -5.01 11.11 4.68
C LYS A 100 -5.45 9.68 4.41
N SER A 101 -4.92 8.76 5.21
CA SER A 101 -5.39 7.38 5.32
C SER A 101 -6.18 7.22 6.62
#